data_AF-A0A957YF71-F1
#
_entry.id   AF-A0A957YF71-F1
#
_cell.length_a   1.000
_cell.length_b   1.000
_cell.length_c   1.000
_cell.angle_alpha   90.00
_cell.angle_beta   90.00
_cell.angle_gamma   90.00
#
_symmetry.space_group_name_H-M   'P 1'
#
loop_
_entity.id
_entity.type
_entity.pdbx_description
1 polymer ?
#
loop_
_entity_poly.entity_id
_entity_poly.type
_entity_poly.pdbx_seq_one_letter_code
_entity_poly.pdbx_strand_id
1 'polypeptide(L)'
;MIKKHIVDLTAEERKKLIAVVSKGRSKALVIRRAHILLKSDEGKTDDEIAEMLYIDPDTVQRMRKSYCQLGLEATLAGKAYPKPEPKLNENQ
;
A
#
# COMPACT_ATOMS: atom_id res chain seq x y z
N MET A 1 -14.55 -15.06 5.28
CA MET A 1 -14.66 -15.04 3.80
C MET A 1 -13.38 -15.56 3.19
N ILE A 2 -13.44 -16.32 2.08
CA ILE A 2 -12.27 -16.88 1.40
C ILE A 2 -11.42 -15.71 0.85
N LYS A 3 -10.16 -15.61 1.31
CA LYS A 3 -9.19 -14.59 0.89
C LYS A 3 -8.80 -14.84 -0.58
N LYS A 4 -9.38 -14.08 -1.53
CA LYS A 4 -9.08 -14.20 -2.98
C LYS A 4 -7.66 -13.76 -3.40
N HIS A 5 -6.96 -12.98 -2.58
CA HIS A 5 -5.65 -12.39 -2.92
C HIS A 5 -4.64 -12.64 -1.79
N ILE A 6 -3.89 -13.74 -1.84
CA ILE A 6 -2.87 -14.05 -0.83
C ILE A 6 -1.62 -13.23 -1.16
N VAL A 7 -1.11 -12.51 -0.17
CA VAL A 7 0.18 -11.81 -0.27
C VAL A 7 1.25 -12.80 0.16
N ASP A 8 2.13 -13.13 -0.77
CA ASP A 8 3.32 -13.93 -0.54
C ASP A 8 4.50 -13.07 -1.03
N LEU A 9 5.27 -12.53 -0.09
CA LEU A 9 6.42 -11.68 -0.41
C LEU A 9 7.67 -12.53 -0.58
N THR A 10 8.40 -12.29 -1.66
CA THR A 10 9.76 -12.82 -1.77
C THR A 10 10.68 -12.20 -0.72
N ALA A 11 11.78 -12.87 -0.41
CA ALA A 11 12.77 -12.36 0.56
C ALA A 11 13.31 -10.97 0.16
N GLU A 12 13.45 -10.70 -1.14
CA GLU A 12 13.89 -9.42 -1.67
C GLU A 12 12.85 -8.32 -1.46
N GLU A 13 11.58 -8.60 -1.78
CA GLU A 13 10.47 -7.67 -1.58
C GLU A 13 10.27 -7.35 -0.11
N ARG A 14 10.32 -8.36 0.76
CA ARG A 14 10.26 -8.20 2.22
C ARG A 14 11.39 -7.29 2.71
N LYS A 15 12.62 -7.52 2.26
CA LYS A 15 13.78 -6.67 2.61
C LYS A 15 13.57 -5.22 2.14
N LYS A 16 13.04 -5.02 0.93
CA LYS A 16 12.74 -3.70 0.39
C LYS A 16 11.67 -2.96 1.21
N LEU A 17 10.59 -3.65 1.57
CA LEU A 17 9.53 -3.09 2.40
C LEU A 17 10.02 -2.72 3.81
N ILE A 18 10.81 -3.58 4.44
CA ILE A 18 11.45 -3.29 5.73
C ILE A 18 12.33 -2.03 5.62
N ALA A 19 13.10 -1.90 4.55
CA ALA A 19 13.94 -0.72 4.33
C ALA A 19 13.13 0.58 4.14
N VAL A 20 11.94 0.50 3.52
CA VAL A 20 11.02 1.64 3.39
C VAL A 20 10.52 2.08 4.76
N VAL A 21 10.06 1.13 5.57
CA VAL A 21 9.54 1.38 6.91
C VAL A 21 10.62 1.90 7.84
N SER A 22 11.81 1.30 7.84
CA SER A 22 12.89 1.67 8.76
C SER A 22 13.53 3.02 8.47
N LYS A 23 13.58 3.43 7.20
CA LYS A 23 14.15 4.73 6.82
C LYS A 23 13.27 5.92 7.22
N GLY A 24 11.95 5.76 7.26
CA GLY A 24 10.99 6.81 7.64
C GLY A 24 10.93 8.06 6.75
N ARG A 25 11.78 8.18 5.72
CA ARG A 25 11.87 9.36 4.82
C ARG A 25 10.94 9.29 3.61
N SER A 26 10.22 8.19 3.43
CA SER A 26 9.25 8.03 2.34
C SER A 26 7.93 8.72 2.66
N LYS A 27 7.11 8.98 1.64
CA LYS A 27 5.74 9.51 1.83
C LYS A 27 4.99 8.61 2.81
N ALA A 28 4.22 9.19 3.74
CA ALA A 28 3.44 8.45 4.73
C ALA A 28 2.57 7.35 4.10
N LEU A 29 2.01 7.61 2.93
CA LEU A 29 1.22 6.62 2.17
C LEU A 29 2.05 5.41 1.75
N VAL A 30 3.29 5.60 1.29
CA VAL A 30 4.18 4.52 0.86
C VAL A 30 4.57 3.66 2.07
N ILE A 31 4.88 4.29 3.21
CA ILE A 31 5.19 3.60 4.46
C ILE A 31 3.98 2.78 4.94
N ARG A 32 2.78 3.36 4.90
CA ARG A 32 1.54 2.66 5.26
C ARG A 32 1.28 1.44 4.36
N ARG A 33 1.45 1.59 3.05
CA ARG A 33 1.32 0.48 2.09
C ARG A 33 2.33 -0.63 2.38
N ALA A 34 3.56 -0.25 2.71
CA ALA A 34 4.60 -1.19 3.11
C ALA A 34 4.20 -1.98 4.37
N HIS A 35 3.67 -1.30 5.40
CA HIS A 35 3.15 -1.98 6.59
C HIS A 35 2.00 -2.94 6.26
N ILE A 36 1.06 -2.53 5.42
CA ILE A 36 -0.06 -3.39 5.02
C ILE A 36 0.44 -4.69 4.38
N LEU A 37 1.38 -4.60 3.42
CA LEU A 37 1.91 -5.77 2.73
C LEU A 37 2.71 -6.67 3.68
N LEU A 38 3.59 -6.11 4.52
CA LEU A 38 4.34 -6.87 5.52
C LEU A 38 3.41 -7.59 6.51
N LYS A 39 2.36 -6.94 6.99
CA LYS A 39 1.41 -7.56 7.92
C LYS A 39 0.51 -8.59 7.25
N SER A 40 0.20 -8.40 5.97
CA SER A 40 -0.55 -9.39 5.17
C SER A 40 0.26 -10.66 4.95
N ASP A 41 1.57 -10.51 4.69
CA ASP A 41 2.55 -11.60 4.54
C ASP A 41 2.76 -12.37 5.86
N GLU A 42 2.71 -11.67 7.01
CA GLU A 42 2.68 -12.30 8.35
C GLU A 42 1.41 -13.14 8.62
N GLY A 43 0.45 -13.19 7.68
CA GLY A 43 -0.77 -13.99 7.79
C GLY A 43 -1.93 -13.30 8.52
N LYS A 44 -1.78 -12.04 8.93
CA LYS A 44 -2.84 -11.30 9.62
C LYS A 44 -4.09 -11.12 8.76
N THR A 45 -5.22 -11.00 9.42
CA THR A 45 -6.50 -10.69 8.79
C THR A 45 -6.59 -9.23 8.39
N ASP A 46 -7.48 -8.90 7.45
CA ASP A 46 -7.63 -7.53 6.99
C ASP A 46 -8.11 -6.61 8.13
N ASP A 47 -8.96 -7.14 9.03
CA ASP A 47 -9.48 -6.44 10.20
C ASP A 47 -8.38 -6.18 11.24
N GLU A 48 -7.52 -7.17 11.54
CA GLU A 48 -6.38 -6.98 12.46
C GLU A 48 -5.38 -5.93 11.93
N ILE A 49 -5.14 -5.93 10.62
CA ILE A 49 -4.25 -4.95 9.98
C ILE A 49 -4.89 -3.56 10.01
N ALA A 50 -6.19 -3.48 9.72
CA ALA A 50 -6.97 -2.26 9.75
C ALA A 50 -6.95 -1.63 11.14
N GLU A 51 -7.18 -2.41 12.18
CA GLU A 51 -7.11 -1.97 13.58
C GLU A 51 -5.70 -1.51 13.96
N MET A 52 -4.67 -2.30 13.62
CA MET A 52 -3.27 -1.97 13.94
C MET A 52 -2.79 -0.67 13.28
N LEU A 53 -3.31 -0.34 12.09
CA LEU A 53 -2.91 0.81 11.30
C LEU A 53 -3.92 1.97 11.32
N TYR A 54 -5.02 1.82 12.06
CA TYR A 54 -6.13 2.78 12.14
C TYR A 54 -6.67 3.18 10.76
N ILE A 55 -6.96 2.17 9.92
CA ILE A 55 -7.49 2.36 8.57
C ILE A 55 -8.71 1.47 8.32
N ASP A 56 -9.38 1.73 7.21
CA ASP A 56 -10.51 0.90 6.77
C ASP A 56 -10.02 -0.46 6.20
N PRO A 57 -10.66 -1.59 6.56
CA PRO A 57 -10.34 -2.92 6.00
C PRO A 57 -10.38 -2.99 4.48
N ASP A 58 -11.23 -2.21 3.81
CA ASP A 58 -11.27 -2.13 2.34
C ASP A 58 -9.96 -1.57 1.77
N THR A 59 -9.27 -0.69 2.51
CA THR A 59 -7.94 -0.22 2.12
C THR A 59 -6.94 -1.37 2.11
N VAL A 60 -6.98 -2.25 3.12
CA VAL A 60 -6.11 -3.43 3.19
C VAL A 60 -6.41 -4.37 2.02
N GLN A 61 -7.69 -4.64 1.78
CA GLN A 61 -8.14 -5.49 0.66
C GLN A 61 -7.66 -4.95 -0.70
N ARG A 62 -7.79 -3.63 -0.92
CA ARG A 62 -7.31 -2.97 -2.15
C ARG A 62 -5.81 -3.10 -2.32
N MET A 63 -5.02 -2.99 -1.25
CA MET A 63 -3.57 -3.13 -1.33
C MET A 63 -3.16 -4.56 -1.65
N ARG A 64 -3.79 -5.55 -1.02
CA ARG A 64 -3.57 -6.97 -1.35
C ARG A 64 -3.90 -7.28 -2.81
N LYS A 65 -5.06 -6.80 -3.28
CA LYS A 65 -5.46 -6.93 -4.69
C LYS A 65 -4.46 -6.25 -5.64
N SER A 66 -4.05 -5.02 -5.33
CA SER A 66 -3.06 -4.27 -6.12
C SER A 66 -1.74 -5.04 -6.23
N TYR A 67 -1.25 -5.59 -5.13
CA TYR A 67 -0.02 -6.38 -5.12
C TYR A 67 -0.13 -7.61 -6.02
N CYS A 68 -1.18 -8.42 -5.86
CA CYS A 68 -1.37 -9.61 -6.68
C CYS A 68 -1.57 -9.32 -8.18
N GLN A 69 -2.11 -8.14 -8.54
CA GLN A 69 -2.41 -7.79 -9.94
C GLN A 69 -1.30 -7.00 -10.63
N LEU A 70 -0.60 -6.14 -9.90
CA LEU A 70 0.32 -5.14 -10.45
C LEU A 70 1.74 -5.25 -9.90
N GLY A 71 1.97 -6.06 -8.87
CA GLY A 71 3.26 -6.23 -8.20
C GLY A 71 3.59 -5.14 -7.18
N LEU A 72 4.78 -5.26 -6.59
CA LEU A 72 5.24 -4.42 -5.49
C LEU A 72 5.37 -2.94 -5.87
N GLU A 73 6.12 -2.63 -6.92
CA GLU A 73 6.45 -1.24 -7.28
C GLU A 73 5.19 -0.43 -7.62
N ALA A 74 4.30 -1.02 -8.42
CA ALA A 74 3.05 -0.38 -8.81
C ALA A 74 2.14 -0.15 -7.59
N THR A 75 2.13 -1.08 -6.65
CA THR A 75 1.37 -0.94 -5.40
C THR A 75 1.93 0.18 -4.53
N LEU A 76 3.25 0.25 -4.37
CA LEU A 76 3.91 1.30 -3.57
C LEU A 76 3.75 2.69 -4.21
N ALA A 77 3.94 2.82 -5.51
CA ALA A 77 3.75 4.07 -6.23
C ALA A 77 2.26 4.50 -6.20
N GLY A 78 1.35 3.54 -6.39
CA GLY A 78 -0.07 3.79 -6.56
C GLY A 78 -0.39 4.37 -7.94
N LYS A 79 -1.68 4.59 -8.21
CA LYS A 79 -2.13 5.19 -9.46
C LYS A 79 -1.64 6.64 -9.53
N ALA A 80 -0.86 6.97 -10.56
CA ALA A 80 -0.57 8.36 -10.89
C ALA A 80 -1.88 9.03 -11.30
N TYR A 81 -2.34 9.99 -10.51
CA TYR A 81 -3.40 10.89 -10.96
C TYR A 81 -2.75 11.97 -11.83
N PRO A 82 -3.22 12.19 -13.07
CA PRO A 82 -2.82 13.37 -13.80
C PRO A 82 -3.14 14.59 -12.94
N LYS A 83 -2.21 15.53 -12.82
CA LYS A 83 -2.49 16.80 -12.14
C LYS A 83 -3.70 17.42 -12.85
N PRO A 84 -4.80 17.72 -12.13
CA PRO A 84 -5.88 18.48 -12.75
C PRO A 84 -5.31 19.82 -13.20
N GLU A 85 -5.67 20.25 -14.41
CA GLU A 85 -5.28 21.56 -14.91
C GLU A 85 -5.76 22.64 -13.93
N PRO A 86 -4.94 23.67 -13.63
CA PRO A 86 -5.34 24.74 -12.73
C PRO A 86 -6.64 25.38 -13.23
N LYS A 87 -7.67 25.43 -12.37
CA LYS A 87 -8.99 26.00 -12.73
C LYS A 87 -9.02 27.53 -12.71
N LEU A 88 -7.91 28.17 -12.36
CA LEU A 88 -7.79 29.62 -12.25
C LEU A 88 -6.69 30.07 -13.22
N ASN A 89 -7.12 30.75 -14.28
CA ASN A 89 -6.22 31.54 -15.13
C ASN A 89 -5.98 32.88 -14.43
N GLU A 90 -4.77 33.44 -14.54
CA GLU A 90 -4.30 34.68 -13.87
C GLU A 90 -5.07 35.98 -14.27
N ASN A 91 -6.23 35.86 -14.90
CA ASN A 91 -7.07 36.99 -15.33
C ASN A 91 -8.37 37.11 -14.50
N GLN A 92 -8.26 37.13 -13.18
CA GLN A 92 -9.35 37.56 -12.27
C GLN A 92 -8.91 38.75 -11.44
#